data_AF-A0A699TNT6-F1
#
_entry.id   AF-A0A699TNT6-F1
#
_cell.length_a   1.000
_cell.length_b   1.000
_cell.length_c   1.000
_cell.angle_alpha   90.00
_cell.angle_beta   90.00
_cell.angle_gamma   90.00
#
_symmetry.space_group_name_H-M   'P 1'
#
loop_
_entity.id
_entity.type
_entity.pdbx_description
1 polymer ?
#
loop_
_entity_poly.entity_id
_entity_poly.type
_entity_poly.pdbx_seq_one_letter_code
_entity_poly.pdbx_strand_id
1 'polypeptide(L)'
;IGSFNDHRSLVEAVKQVDVVICAVSGVHIRSHQILLQLKLVDAIKEAAGNIKRFLPSEFGTDPARMADAMEPGRVTFDDKMVVRKAIEEAGIPFTYVSANCFAGYMVGGLCQPGHILPSRESVTLFADGNKKSIFVNEDDIATYTIK
;
A
#
# COMPACT_ATOMS: atom_id res chain seq x y z
N ILE A 1 16.16 -16.53 -3.97
CA ILE A 1 15.54 -15.28 -3.48
C ILE A 1 15.29 -14.40 -4.70
N GLY A 2 14.05 -13.93 -4.90
CA GLY A 2 13.62 -13.25 -6.12
C GLY A 2 13.95 -11.76 -6.18
N SER A 3 13.91 -11.17 -7.39
CA SER A 3 14.18 -9.76 -7.67
C SER A 3 13.20 -9.22 -8.71
N PHE A 4 12.67 -8.00 -8.51
CA PHE A 4 11.84 -7.31 -9.51
C PHE A 4 12.54 -7.03 -10.85
N ASN A 5 13.86 -7.19 -10.93
CA ASN A 5 14.61 -7.06 -12.18
C ASN A 5 14.86 -8.40 -12.89
N ASP A 6 14.46 -9.52 -12.28
CA ASP A 6 14.59 -10.86 -12.84
C ASP A 6 13.26 -11.61 -12.68
N HIS A 7 12.46 -11.59 -13.75
CA HIS A 7 11.15 -12.22 -13.81
C HIS A 7 11.17 -13.70 -13.44
N ARG A 8 12.16 -14.46 -13.94
CA ARG A 8 12.28 -15.89 -13.66
C ARG A 8 12.49 -16.11 -12.15
N SER A 9 13.33 -15.30 -11.53
CA SER A 9 13.55 -15.39 -10.08
C SER A 9 12.28 -15.07 -9.26
N LEU A 10 11.42 -14.17 -9.74
CA LEU A 10 10.12 -13.87 -9.11
C LEU A 10 9.16 -15.05 -9.24
N VAL A 11 8.99 -15.58 -10.45
CA VAL A 11 8.11 -16.74 -10.71
C VAL A 11 8.51 -17.92 -9.82
N GLU A 12 9.80 -18.24 -9.76
CA GLU A 12 10.29 -19.35 -8.94
C GLU A 12 10.12 -19.11 -7.44
N ALA A 13 10.15 -17.86 -6.97
CA ALA A 13 9.83 -17.53 -5.59
C ALA A 13 8.32 -17.64 -5.30
N VAL A 14 7.48 -17.14 -6.21
CA VAL A 14 6.02 -17.18 -6.09
C VAL A 14 5.49 -18.61 -6.08
N LYS A 15 6.08 -19.52 -6.88
CA LYS A 15 5.69 -20.94 -6.91
C LYS A 15 5.86 -21.65 -5.55
N GLN A 16 6.68 -21.12 -4.65
CA GLN A 16 6.98 -21.73 -3.34
C GLN A 16 6.00 -21.34 -2.23
N VAL A 17 5.00 -20.50 -2.52
CA VAL A 17 4.08 -19.96 -1.50
C VAL A 17 2.63 -20.06 -1.96
N ASP A 18 1.71 -20.00 -1.01
CA ASP A 18 0.26 -19.92 -1.27
C ASP A 18 -0.27 -18.48 -1.28
N VAL A 19 0.39 -17.58 -0.56
CA VAL A 19 -0.06 -16.20 -0.36
C VAL A 19 1.11 -15.26 -0.62
N VAL A 20 0.85 -14.20 -1.37
CA VAL A 20 1.82 -13.13 -1.63
C VAL A 20 1.32 -11.86 -0.95
N ILE A 21 2.19 -11.21 -0.18
CA ILE A 21 1.92 -9.89 0.43
C ILE A 21 3.00 -8.94 -0.07
N CYS A 22 2.60 -7.86 -0.74
CA CYS A 22 3.51 -6.84 -1.23
C CYS A 22 3.45 -5.61 -0.33
N ALA A 23 4.57 -5.25 0.29
CA ALA A 23 4.71 -4.05 1.13
C ALA A 23 5.71 -3.04 0.53
N VAL A 24 5.85 -3.00 -0.80
CA VAL A 24 6.73 -2.01 -1.46
C VAL A 24 6.23 -0.59 -1.21
N SER A 25 7.15 0.31 -0.90
CA SER A 25 6.79 1.69 -0.58
C SER A 25 6.34 2.45 -1.83
N GLY A 26 5.20 3.14 -1.70
CA GLY A 26 4.68 4.05 -2.71
C GLY A 26 4.21 5.34 -2.07
N VAL A 27 5.16 6.23 -1.81
CA VAL A 27 4.88 7.59 -1.34
C VAL A 27 5.71 8.58 -2.13
N HIS A 28 5.03 9.58 -2.70
CA HIS A 28 5.66 10.60 -3.54
C HIS A 28 6.85 11.31 -2.88
N ILE A 29 6.83 11.45 -1.55
CA ILE A 29 7.83 12.20 -0.77
C ILE A 29 9.14 11.43 -0.50
N ARG A 30 9.21 10.11 -0.73
CA ARG A 30 10.44 9.32 -0.48
C ARG A 30 10.79 8.39 -1.63
N SER A 31 9.87 7.53 -2.03
CA SER A 31 10.07 6.53 -3.07
C SER A 31 8.74 6.10 -3.63
N HIS A 32 8.65 6.04 -4.96
CA HIS A 32 7.42 5.70 -5.65
C HIS A 32 7.59 4.43 -6.48
N GLN A 33 7.24 3.28 -5.90
CA GLN A 33 7.49 1.96 -6.48
C GLN A 33 6.20 1.15 -6.72
N ILE A 34 5.03 1.79 -6.70
CA ILE A 34 3.72 1.10 -6.82
C ILE A 34 3.64 0.26 -8.09
N LEU A 35 4.06 0.81 -9.23
CA LEU A 35 3.98 0.12 -10.52
C LEU A 35 4.95 -1.06 -10.68
N LEU A 36 5.95 -1.23 -9.80
CA LEU A 36 6.77 -2.45 -9.78
C LEU A 36 5.93 -3.71 -9.53
N GLN A 37 4.79 -3.56 -8.87
CA GLN A 37 3.86 -4.65 -8.59
C GLN A 37 3.27 -5.27 -9.85
N LEU A 38 3.27 -4.58 -11.00
CA LEU A 38 2.83 -5.16 -12.27
C LEU A 38 3.68 -6.38 -12.66
N LYS A 39 4.99 -6.34 -12.39
CA LYS A 39 5.87 -7.49 -12.60
C LYS A 39 5.53 -8.66 -11.66
N LEU A 40 5.05 -8.35 -10.46
CA LEU A 40 4.61 -9.38 -9.51
C LEU A 40 3.27 -9.99 -9.95
N VAL A 41 2.35 -9.19 -10.50
CA VAL A 41 1.10 -9.66 -11.13
C VAL A 41 1.42 -10.64 -12.27
N ASP A 42 2.34 -10.27 -13.16
CA ASP A 42 2.76 -11.15 -14.26
C ASP A 42 3.37 -12.47 -13.74
N ALA A 43 4.22 -12.39 -12.71
CA ALA A 43 4.83 -13.58 -12.10
C ALA A 43 3.78 -14.49 -11.42
N ILE A 44 2.79 -13.91 -10.74
CA ILE A 44 1.68 -14.67 -10.12
C ILE A 44 0.83 -15.37 -11.18
N LYS A 45 0.52 -14.67 -12.27
CA LYS A 45 -0.22 -15.23 -13.41
C LYS A 45 0.52 -16.42 -14.04
N GLU A 46 1.84 -16.34 -14.15
CA GLU A 46 2.68 -17.42 -14.71
C GLU A 46 2.86 -18.61 -13.76
N ALA A 47 2.83 -18.40 -12.44
CA ALA A 47 3.00 -19.44 -11.43
C ALA A 47 1.85 -20.48 -11.34
N ALA A 48 1.05 -20.60 -12.41
CA ALA A 48 0.07 -21.67 -12.66
C ALA A 48 -1.00 -21.87 -11.57
N GLY A 49 -1.39 -20.80 -10.87
CA GLY A 49 -2.51 -20.84 -9.92
C GLY A 49 -2.16 -21.37 -8.52
N ASN A 50 -0.87 -21.48 -8.17
CA ASN A 50 -0.45 -21.81 -6.80
C ASN A 50 -0.93 -20.78 -5.76
N ILE A 51 -1.14 -19.52 -6.20
CA ILE A 51 -1.52 -18.42 -5.31
C ILE A 51 -3.01 -18.44 -5.01
N LYS A 52 -3.30 -18.65 -3.72
CA LYS A 52 -4.65 -18.61 -3.14
C LYS A 52 -5.10 -17.19 -2.81
N ARG A 53 -4.17 -16.25 -2.58
CA ARG A 53 -4.47 -14.86 -2.26
C ARG A 53 -3.26 -13.93 -2.49
N PHE A 54 -3.49 -12.79 -3.11
CA PHE A 54 -2.53 -11.70 -3.26
C PHE A 54 -3.00 -10.43 -2.54
N LEU A 55 -2.14 -9.88 -1.68
CA LEU A 55 -2.34 -8.60 -1.01
C LEU A 55 -1.35 -7.59 -1.61
N PRO A 56 -1.77 -6.71 -2.54
CA PRO A 56 -0.89 -5.67 -3.05
C PRO A 56 -0.60 -4.60 -1.98
N SER A 57 0.39 -3.75 -2.27
CA SER A 57 0.80 -2.64 -1.42
C SER A 57 -0.28 -1.55 -1.38
N GLU A 58 -1.21 -1.73 -0.44
CA GLU A 58 -2.38 -0.88 -0.23
C GLU A 58 -2.21 -0.08 1.06
N PHE A 59 -2.30 -0.74 2.22
CA PHE A 59 -1.99 -0.30 3.60
C PHE A 59 -2.13 1.19 3.90
N GLY A 60 -3.16 1.83 3.37
CA GLY A 60 -3.38 3.27 3.49
C GLY A 60 -4.83 3.62 3.25
N THR A 61 -5.06 4.80 2.68
CA THR A 61 -6.39 5.20 2.21
C THR A 61 -6.78 4.43 0.96
N ASP A 62 -8.04 4.01 0.88
CA ASP A 62 -8.58 3.31 -0.29
C ASP A 62 -8.53 4.18 -1.56
N PRO A 63 -7.68 3.87 -2.56
CA PRO A 63 -7.55 4.64 -3.80
C PRO A 63 -8.86 4.76 -4.58
N ALA A 64 -9.75 3.76 -4.51
CA ALA A 64 -11.02 3.78 -5.24
C ALA A 64 -11.98 4.88 -4.76
N ARG A 65 -11.72 5.48 -3.58
CA ARG A 65 -12.54 6.54 -2.99
C ARG A 65 -11.91 7.93 -3.13
N MET A 66 -10.76 8.04 -3.80
CA MET A 66 -9.92 9.25 -3.81
C MET A 66 -9.99 10.04 -5.12
N ALA A 67 -11.15 10.08 -5.77
CA ALA A 67 -11.34 10.80 -7.05
C ALA A 67 -11.02 12.31 -6.96
N ASP A 68 -11.28 12.92 -5.80
CA ASP A 68 -11.04 14.35 -5.54
C ASP A 68 -9.64 14.64 -4.96
N ALA A 69 -8.74 13.64 -4.90
CA ALA A 69 -7.39 13.85 -4.40
C ALA A 69 -6.61 14.83 -5.31
N MET A 70 -5.79 15.68 -4.70
CA MET A 70 -4.97 16.66 -5.41
C MET A 70 -3.54 16.14 -5.63
N GLU A 71 -2.88 16.67 -6.65
CA GLU A 71 -1.44 16.46 -6.85
C GLU A 71 -0.61 17.08 -5.70
N PRO A 72 0.52 16.47 -5.31
CA PRO A 72 1.12 15.26 -5.87
C PRO A 72 0.55 13.93 -5.30
N GLY A 73 -0.39 14.00 -4.35
CA GLY A 73 -0.92 12.81 -3.67
C GLY A 73 -1.74 11.89 -4.58
N ARG A 74 -2.46 12.49 -5.54
CA ARG A 74 -3.29 11.82 -6.56
C ARG A 74 -2.54 10.69 -7.29
N VAL A 75 -1.30 10.93 -7.72
CA VAL A 75 -0.47 9.95 -8.46
C VAL A 75 -0.41 8.59 -7.78
N THR A 76 -0.30 8.56 -6.44
CA THR A 76 -0.23 7.29 -5.71
C THR A 76 -1.54 6.51 -5.78
N PHE A 77 -2.69 7.19 -5.75
CA PHE A 77 -3.98 6.53 -5.87
C PHE A 77 -4.21 6.01 -7.29
N ASP A 78 -3.87 6.81 -8.30
CA ASP A 78 -4.03 6.41 -9.70
C ASP A 78 -3.16 5.18 -10.02
N ASP A 79 -1.90 5.14 -9.60
CA ASP A 79 -1.02 3.99 -9.82
C ASP A 79 -1.50 2.72 -9.09
N LYS A 80 -2.08 2.86 -7.90
CA LYS A 80 -2.70 1.72 -7.22
C LYS A 80 -3.91 1.21 -7.99
N MET A 81 -4.73 2.09 -8.56
CA MET A 81 -5.84 1.68 -9.41
C MET A 81 -5.38 0.93 -10.67
N VAL A 82 -4.23 1.31 -11.26
CA VAL A 82 -3.61 0.55 -12.36
C VAL A 82 -3.25 -0.87 -11.92
N VAL A 83 -2.65 -1.02 -10.73
CA VAL A 83 -2.30 -2.34 -10.17
C VAL A 83 -3.55 -3.16 -9.86
N ARG A 84 -4.57 -2.57 -9.21
CA ARG A 84 -5.85 -3.24 -8.92
C ARG A 84 -6.51 -3.78 -10.18
N LYS A 85 -6.57 -2.96 -11.24
CA LYS A 85 -7.10 -3.37 -12.54
C LYS A 85 -6.31 -4.56 -13.12
N ALA A 86 -4.98 -4.52 -13.08
CA ALA A 86 -4.15 -5.63 -13.59
C ALA A 86 -4.36 -6.94 -12.81
N ILE A 87 -4.54 -6.86 -11.49
CA ILE A 87 -4.87 -8.01 -10.63
C ILE A 87 -6.22 -8.61 -11.03
N GLU A 88 -7.24 -7.76 -11.16
CA GLU A 88 -8.61 -8.16 -11.51
C GLU A 88 -8.69 -8.78 -12.91
N GLU A 89 -8.08 -8.15 -13.91
CA GLU A 89 -8.02 -8.67 -15.29
C GLU A 89 -7.22 -9.97 -15.40
N ALA A 90 -6.25 -10.20 -14.52
CA ALA A 90 -5.51 -11.46 -14.45
C ALA A 90 -6.29 -12.58 -13.72
N GLY A 91 -7.44 -12.28 -13.11
CA GLY A 91 -8.23 -13.26 -12.35
C GLY A 91 -7.53 -13.78 -11.08
N ILE A 92 -6.58 -13.01 -10.53
CA ILE A 92 -5.81 -13.39 -9.35
C ILE A 92 -6.71 -13.22 -8.11
N PRO A 93 -6.84 -14.20 -7.20
CA PRO A 93 -7.55 -13.98 -5.94
C PRO A 93 -6.84 -12.93 -5.08
N PHE A 94 -7.56 -11.92 -4.59
CA PHE A 94 -6.93 -10.77 -3.91
C PHE A 94 -7.62 -10.32 -2.63
N THR A 95 -6.93 -9.47 -1.87
CA THR A 95 -7.51 -8.67 -0.78
C THR A 95 -6.84 -7.31 -0.74
N TYR A 96 -7.62 -6.24 -0.86
CA TYR A 96 -7.13 -4.88 -0.69
C TYR A 96 -7.30 -4.43 0.76
N VAL A 97 -6.20 -4.14 1.44
CA VAL A 97 -6.22 -3.72 2.85
C VAL A 97 -6.16 -2.20 2.94
N SER A 98 -7.30 -1.58 3.25
CA SER A 98 -7.39 -0.14 3.58
C SER A 98 -7.13 0.06 5.07
N ALA A 99 -5.87 0.32 5.42
CA ALA A 99 -5.42 0.44 6.81
C ALA A 99 -5.50 1.88 7.37
N ASN A 100 -5.88 2.86 6.54
CA ASN A 100 -5.92 4.28 6.88
C ASN A 100 -4.55 4.82 7.34
N CYS A 101 -4.48 5.57 8.44
CA CYS A 101 -3.29 6.29 8.87
C CYS A 101 -2.45 5.47 9.84
N PHE A 102 -1.17 5.24 9.52
CA PHE A 102 -0.21 4.63 10.44
C PHE A 102 0.02 5.56 11.64
N ALA A 103 -0.16 5.03 12.85
CA ALA A 103 -0.09 5.83 14.08
C ALA A 103 1.30 6.44 14.30
N GLY A 104 2.38 5.68 14.10
CA GLY A 104 3.74 6.17 14.26
C GLY A 104 4.10 7.31 13.31
N TYR A 105 3.60 7.25 12.06
CA TYR A 105 3.82 8.31 11.07
C TYR A 105 2.96 9.55 11.30
N MET A 106 1.71 9.38 11.73
CA MET A 106 0.75 10.48 11.80
C MET A 106 0.55 10.99 13.22
N VAL A 107 0.18 10.14 14.16
CA VAL A 107 -0.08 10.54 15.56
C VAL A 107 1.21 10.99 16.25
N GLY A 108 2.33 10.32 15.97
CA GLY A 108 3.64 10.68 16.53
C GLY A 108 4.00 12.15 16.33
N GLY A 109 3.77 12.69 15.13
CA GLY A 109 4.00 14.11 14.82
C GLY A 109 2.77 15.01 14.94
N LEU A 110 1.66 14.54 15.51
CA LEU A 110 0.35 15.24 15.50
C LEU A 110 -0.06 15.71 14.09
N CYS A 111 0.18 14.86 13.09
CA CYS A 111 -0.04 15.09 11.66
C CYS A 111 0.69 16.31 11.10
N GLN A 112 1.71 16.83 11.78
CA GLN A 112 2.49 17.99 11.29
C GLN A 112 3.48 17.52 10.21
N PRO A 113 3.52 18.17 9.02
CA PRO A 113 4.45 17.80 7.96
C PRO A 113 5.90 17.85 8.42
N GLY A 114 6.66 16.77 8.18
CA GLY A 114 8.09 16.72 8.52
C GLY A 114 8.43 16.40 9.98
N HIS A 115 7.42 16.15 10.83
CA HIS A 115 7.61 15.82 12.24
C HIS A 115 7.11 14.41 12.57
N ILE A 116 7.85 13.71 13.41
CA ILE A 116 7.49 12.37 13.93
C ILE A 116 7.38 12.34 15.47
N LEU A 117 7.60 13.49 16.12
CA LEU A 117 7.44 13.70 17.55
C LEU A 117 6.47 14.87 17.77
N PRO A 118 5.69 14.86 18.86
CA PRO A 118 4.66 15.87 19.06
C PRO A 118 5.30 17.20 19.46
N SER A 119 4.91 18.28 18.79
CA SER A 119 5.28 19.63 19.20
C SER A 119 4.69 19.93 20.58
N ARG A 120 5.48 20.58 21.44
CA ARG A 120 5.05 21.04 22.78
C ARG A 120 4.69 22.51 22.82
N GLU A 121 4.91 23.24 21.73
CA GLU A 121 4.74 24.69 21.66
C GLU A 121 3.46 25.06 20.92
N SER A 122 3.31 24.58 19.69
CA SER A 122 2.18 24.88 18.82
C SER A 122 1.94 23.78 17.80
N VAL A 123 0.73 23.74 17.26
CA VAL A 123 0.31 22.84 16.18
C VAL A 123 -0.49 23.61 15.14
N THR A 124 -0.42 23.19 13.89
CA THR A 124 -1.28 23.68 12.81
C THR A 124 -2.46 22.73 12.62
N LEU A 125 -3.68 23.25 12.68
CA LEU A 125 -4.89 22.50 12.32
C LEU A 125 -5.16 22.68 10.82
N PHE A 126 -5.43 21.57 10.13
CA PHE A 126 -5.84 21.61 8.73
C PHE A 126 -7.30 22.06 8.65
N ALA A 127 -7.54 23.18 7.96
CA ALA A 127 -8.85 23.82 7.87
C ALA A 127 -9.46 24.08 9.26
N ASP A 128 -10.60 23.46 9.57
CA ASP A 128 -11.31 23.62 10.85
C ASP A 128 -11.01 22.51 11.88
N GLY A 129 -10.22 21.50 11.52
CA GLY A 129 -9.87 20.38 12.39
C GLY A 129 -11.00 19.39 12.72
N ASN A 130 -12.17 19.49 12.09
CA ASN A 130 -13.34 18.66 12.45
C ASN A 130 -13.48 17.37 11.65
N LYS A 131 -12.69 17.20 10.58
CA LYS A 131 -12.71 15.98 9.77
C LYS A 131 -12.14 14.80 10.57
N LYS A 132 -12.87 13.69 10.58
CA LYS A 132 -12.46 12.47 11.29
C LYS A 132 -11.42 11.70 10.48
N SER A 133 -10.50 11.07 11.20
CA SER A 133 -9.47 10.19 10.63
C SER A 133 -9.35 8.94 11.51
N ILE A 134 -8.91 7.84 10.90
CA ILE A 134 -8.69 6.56 11.58
C ILE A 134 -7.19 6.35 11.66
N PHE A 135 -6.67 6.21 12.88
CA PHE A 135 -5.26 5.92 13.15
C PHE A 135 -5.15 4.50 13.68
N VAL A 136 -4.22 3.72 13.12
CA VAL A 136 -4.04 2.31 13.47
C VAL A 136 -2.57 2.08 13.79
N ASN A 137 -2.29 1.36 14.87
CA ASN A 137 -0.94 0.91 15.21
C ASN A 137 -0.44 -0.04 14.12
N GLU A 138 0.81 0.12 13.69
CA GLU A 138 1.43 -0.67 12.64
C GLU A 138 1.44 -2.19 12.94
N ASP A 139 1.61 -2.58 14.21
CA ASP A 139 1.54 -3.97 14.65
C ASP A 139 0.12 -4.54 14.52
N ASP A 140 -0.90 -3.72 14.74
CA ASP A 140 -2.30 -4.11 14.51
C ASP A 140 -2.57 -4.26 13.01
N ILE A 141 -2.05 -3.35 12.16
CA ILE A 141 -2.17 -3.46 10.70
C ILE A 141 -1.57 -4.79 10.23
N ALA A 142 -0.38 -5.15 10.72
CA ALA A 142 0.23 -6.44 10.43
C ALA A 142 -0.64 -7.60 10.92
N THR A 143 -1.09 -7.55 12.18
CA THR A 143 -1.91 -8.60 12.81
C THR A 143 -3.21 -8.87 12.04
N TYR A 144 -3.91 -7.81 11.61
CA TYR A 144 -5.16 -7.96 10.85
C TYR A 144 -4.94 -8.29 9.38
N THR A 145 -3.76 -8.00 8.81
CA THR A 145 -3.40 -8.35 7.44
C THR A 145 -3.13 -9.86 7.28
N ILE A 146 -2.53 -10.50 8.29
CA ILE A 146 -2.15 -11.91 8.24
C ILE A 146 -3.35 -12.87 8.37
N LYS A 147 -4.51 -12.37 8.80
CA LYS A 147 -5.71 -13.19 9.01
C LYS A 147 -6.27 -13.84 7.72
#